data_AF-A0A8C1UTV1-F1
#
_entry.id   AF-A0A8C1UTV1-F1
#
_cell.length_a   1.000
_cell.length_b   1.000
_cell.length_c   1.000
_cell.angle_alpha   90.00
_cell.angle_beta   90.00
_cell.angle_gamma   90.00
#
_symmetry.space_group_name_H-M   'P 1'
#
loop_
_entity.id
_entity.type
_entity.pdbx_description
1 polymer ?
#
loop_
_entity_poly.entity_id
_entity_poly.type
_entity_poly.pdbx_seq_one_letter_code
_entity_poly.pdbx_strand_id
1 'polypeptide(L)'
;MTGCSSDRLSMIDDRCMQNFRKALRWFCFRGLSASNNRNREDSWFKSLFVRKVDPRKDAHSHLLAKKEDNNLYKIQFHNVKPECLEAYNTLCDQVLPSIHADSAYPCELVGTWNTWYGEQDQAVHLWRYRGGYPALTEVMNKLKNNKDFLEYRKERGKMLLSRRNQLLLEFSFWNEPVPRDGPNIYELRSYQLRPGTMIEWGNYWARAISYRQHNREAVGGFFSQIGNLYMVHHLWAYKDLQSREDTRNAAWQHEGWDEVVYYTVPLIQHMESRIMIPLKASPLQ
;
A
#
# COMPACT_ATOMS: atom_id res chain seq x y z
N MET A 1 -30.23 0.72 -33.68
CA MET A 1 -30.78 0.72 -32.30
C MET A 1 -29.79 -0.03 -31.43
N THR A 2 -28.92 0.75 -30.79
CA THR A 2 -28.75 0.84 -29.33
C THR A 2 -27.80 -0.22 -28.78
N GLY A 3 -26.51 0.13 -28.78
CA GLY A 3 -25.55 -0.40 -27.83
C GLY A 3 -25.69 0.30 -26.48
N CYS A 4 -25.42 -0.43 -25.40
CA CYS A 4 -25.16 0.13 -24.08
C CYS A 4 -24.52 -0.97 -23.22
N SER A 5 -23.27 -0.77 -22.79
CA SER A 5 -22.74 -1.20 -21.47
C SER A 5 -21.21 -1.11 -21.45
N SER A 6 -20.67 0.12 -21.44
CA SER A 6 -19.26 0.38 -21.09
C SER A 6 -19.07 1.51 -20.07
N ASP A 7 -20.16 2.18 -19.63
CA ASP A 7 -20.04 3.52 -19.02
C ASP A 7 -20.04 3.56 -17.47
N ARG A 8 -19.83 2.44 -16.77
CA ARG A 8 -19.93 2.43 -15.29
C ARG A 8 -18.63 2.21 -14.50
N LEU A 9 -17.52 1.82 -15.14
CA LEU A 9 -16.21 1.76 -14.48
C LEU A 9 -15.37 3.05 -14.61
N SER A 10 -15.68 3.95 -15.55
CA SER A 10 -14.98 5.25 -15.69
C SER A 10 -15.38 6.30 -14.65
N MET A 11 -16.56 6.18 -14.03
CA MET A 11 -17.12 7.22 -13.15
C MET A 11 -16.43 7.35 -11.77
N ILE A 12 -15.67 6.34 -11.33
CA ILE A 12 -14.96 6.37 -10.03
C ILE A 12 -13.63 7.15 -10.17
N ASP A 13 -12.99 7.07 -11.33
CA ASP A 13 -11.77 7.82 -11.64
C ASP A 13 -12.09 9.29 -11.99
N ASP A 14 -13.18 9.52 -12.73
CA ASP A 14 -13.64 10.86 -13.11
C ASP A 14 -14.02 11.74 -11.92
N ARG A 15 -14.60 11.20 -10.84
CA ARG A 15 -14.95 11.99 -9.64
C ARG A 15 -13.71 12.42 -8.84
N CYS A 16 -12.71 11.54 -8.75
CA CYS A 16 -11.43 11.86 -8.13
C CYS A 16 -10.66 12.90 -8.95
N MET A 17 -10.64 12.76 -10.27
CA MET A 17 -10.07 13.73 -11.20
C MET A 17 -10.86 15.04 -11.25
N GLN A 18 -12.19 15.02 -11.09
CA GLN A 18 -13.02 16.22 -10.96
C GLN A 18 -12.75 16.95 -9.64
N ASN A 19 -12.60 16.24 -8.52
CA ASN A 19 -12.23 16.86 -7.24
C ASN A 19 -10.80 17.41 -7.28
N PHE A 20 -9.86 16.72 -7.93
CA PHE A 20 -8.53 17.23 -8.22
C PHE A 20 -8.57 18.50 -9.11
N ARG A 21 -9.37 18.50 -10.18
CA ARG A 21 -9.58 19.67 -11.05
C ARG A 21 -10.28 20.82 -10.33
N LYS A 22 -11.21 20.55 -9.40
CA LYS A 22 -11.88 21.55 -8.56
C LYS A 22 -10.90 22.17 -7.55
N ALA A 23 -10.05 21.37 -6.90
CA ALA A 23 -8.98 21.85 -6.03
C ALA A 23 -7.98 22.73 -6.82
N LEU A 24 -7.58 22.29 -8.02
CA LEU A 24 -6.70 23.07 -8.90
C LEU A 24 -7.32 24.44 -9.29
N ARG A 25 -8.63 24.47 -9.56
CA ARG A 25 -9.37 25.72 -9.85
C ARG A 25 -9.47 26.63 -8.64
N TRP A 26 -9.62 26.10 -7.43
CA TRP A 26 -9.72 26.92 -6.21
C TRP A 26 -8.42 27.68 -5.92
N PHE A 27 -7.26 27.07 -6.22
CA PHE A 27 -5.96 27.74 -6.10
C PHE A 27 -5.70 28.82 -7.16
N CYS A 28 -6.28 28.71 -8.36
CA CYS A 28 -6.12 29.74 -9.40
C CYS A 28 -6.84 31.07 -9.09
N PHE A 29 -7.77 31.12 -8.13
CA PHE A 29 -8.57 32.32 -7.84
C PHE A 29 -8.03 33.23 -6.73
N ARG A 30 -6.84 32.95 -6.16
CA ARG A 30 -6.23 33.78 -5.09
C ARG A 30 -5.02 34.61 -5.50
N GLY A 31 -4.79 34.84 -6.78
CA GLY A 31 -3.62 35.61 -7.23
C GLY A 31 -3.87 36.49 -8.45
N LEU A 32 -4.64 37.57 -8.30
CA LEU A 32 -4.62 38.68 -9.24
C LEU A 32 -4.62 40.01 -8.48
N SER A 33 -3.43 40.54 -8.22
CA SER A 33 -3.23 41.99 -8.11
C SER A 33 -2.13 42.36 -9.10
N ALA A 34 -2.52 43.13 -10.11
CA ALA A 34 -1.65 43.59 -11.18
C ALA A 34 -0.78 44.77 -10.73
N SER A 35 0.50 44.78 -11.10
CA SER A 35 1.18 46.02 -11.46
C SER A 35 2.32 45.74 -12.46
N ASN A 36 2.68 46.78 -13.19
CA ASN A 36 3.07 46.76 -14.59
C ASN A 36 4.59 46.99 -14.78
N ASN A 37 5.15 46.30 -15.77
CA ASN A 37 6.24 46.71 -16.68
C ASN A 37 7.65 47.06 -16.12
N ARG A 38 8.68 46.33 -16.58
CA ARG A 38 9.78 46.87 -17.42
C ARG A 38 10.84 45.81 -17.77
N ASN A 39 11.24 45.86 -19.05
CA ASN A 39 12.34 45.15 -19.70
C ASN A 39 13.64 45.05 -18.89
N ARG A 40 14.27 43.87 -18.93
CA ARG A 40 15.72 43.75 -19.16
C ARG A 40 16.10 42.32 -19.56
N GLU A 41 16.57 42.19 -20.79
CA GLU A 41 17.49 41.13 -21.19
C GLU A 41 18.70 41.21 -20.26
N ASP A 42 18.93 40.16 -19.47
CA ASP A 42 20.21 39.77 -18.89
C ASP A 42 19.94 38.66 -17.85
N SER A 43 20.35 37.42 -18.14
CA SER A 43 20.78 36.39 -17.17
C SER A 43 20.53 34.96 -17.68
N TRP A 44 21.13 34.61 -18.82
CA TRP A 44 21.23 33.22 -19.30
C TRP A 44 22.46 32.46 -18.70
N PHE A 45 23.31 33.12 -17.90
CA PHE A 45 24.59 32.52 -17.45
C PHE A 45 24.82 32.42 -15.92
N LYS A 46 23.78 32.22 -15.09
CA LYS A 46 23.98 32.00 -13.63
C LYS A 46 23.33 30.74 -13.04
N SER A 47 23.22 29.66 -13.81
CA SER A 47 22.79 28.34 -13.30
C SER A 47 23.96 27.35 -13.19
N LEU A 48 25.01 27.70 -12.45
CA LEU A 48 26.11 26.78 -12.08
C LEU A 48 26.45 26.85 -10.59
N PHE A 49 25.44 27.02 -9.73
CA PHE A 49 25.55 26.65 -8.32
C PHE A 49 24.71 25.41 -8.08
N VAL A 50 25.31 24.25 -8.41
CA VAL A 50 24.90 22.97 -7.84
C VAL A 50 25.04 23.13 -6.32
N ARG A 51 23.91 23.28 -5.64
CA ARG A 51 23.83 23.25 -4.18
C ARG A 51 24.50 21.95 -3.76
N LYS A 52 25.69 22.00 -3.15
CA LYS A 52 26.36 20.82 -2.61
C LYS A 52 25.38 20.18 -1.62
N VAL A 53 24.75 19.10 -2.05
CA VAL A 53 23.98 18.23 -1.17
C VAL A 53 25.02 17.50 -0.35
N ASP A 54 25.10 17.80 0.94
CA ASP A 54 25.90 16.97 1.84
C ASP A 54 25.37 15.53 1.74
N PRO A 55 26.22 14.54 1.40
CA PRO A 55 25.79 13.17 1.31
C PRO A 55 25.29 12.73 2.69
N ARG A 56 23.98 12.55 2.81
CA ARG A 56 23.33 12.05 4.04
C ARG A 56 23.89 10.66 4.33
N LYS A 57 24.39 10.46 5.56
CA LYS A 57 25.09 9.22 5.97
C LYS A 57 24.15 8.07 6.38
N ASP A 58 22.86 8.34 6.56
CA ASP A 58 21.87 7.32 6.92
C ASP A 58 21.10 6.83 5.70
N ALA A 59 20.92 5.51 5.57
CA ALA A 59 20.09 4.96 4.49
C ALA A 59 18.66 5.49 4.61
N HIS A 60 18.10 5.92 3.47
CA HIS A 60 16.81 6.63 3.38
C HIS A 60 15.64 5.93 4.09
N SER A 61 15.69 4.60 4.23
CA SER A 61 14.68 3.81 4.93
C SER A 61 14.65 4.03 6.45
N HIS A 62 15.78 4.33 7.08
CA HIS A 62 15.86 4.50 8.54
C HIS A 62 15.14 5.75 9.07
N LEU A 63 14.88 6.74 8.23
CA LEU A 63 14.17 7.97 8.62
C LEU A 63 12.65 7.78 8.69
N LEU A 64 12.14 6.81 7.92
CA LEU A 64 10.70 6.58 7.77
C LEU A 64 10.24 5.31 8.50
N ALA A 65 11.13 4.35 8.72
CA ALA A 65 10.79 3.08 9.34
C ALA A 65 10.53 3.20 10.85
N LYS A 66 9.53 2.48 11.35
CA LYS A 66 9.41 2.20 12.79
C LYS A 66 10.59 1.33 13.24
N LYS A 67 11.30 1.75 14.29
CA LYS A 67 12.55 1.10 14.75
C LYS A 67 12.37 0.21 15.97
N GLU A 68 11.33 0.43 16.77
CA GLU A 68 11.17 -0.14 18.12
C GLU A 68 11.17 -1.68 18.10
N ASP A 69 10.56 -2.28 17.08
CA ASP A 69 10.35 -3.73 17.02
C ASP A 69 11.20 -4.45 15.95
N ASN A 70 11.96 -3.71 15.15
CA ASN A 70 12.67 -4.24 13.96
C ASN A 70 11.78 -5.14 13.09
N ASN A 71 10.51 -4.77 12.92
CA ASN A 71 9.55 -5.55 12.14
C ASN A 71 9.93 -5.56 10.65
N LEU A 72 10.07 -6.74 10.08
CA LEU A 72 10.15 -6.94 8.63
C LEU A 72 8.84 -7.56 8.16
N TYR A 73 8.22 -6.96 7.16
CA TYR A 73 7.01 -7.49 6.56
C TYR A 73 7.32 -8.16 5.22
N LYS A 74 6.58 -9.21 4.88
CA LYS A 74 6.60 -9.84 3.57
C LYS A 74 5.19 -9.87 3.01
N ILE A 75 4.97 -9.12 1.94
CA ILE A 75 3.73 -9.22 1.17
C ILE A 75 3.93 -10.19 0.00
N GLN A 76 2.96 -11.06 -0.23
CA GLN A 76 2.97 -12.07 -1.27
C GLN A 76 1.73 -11.90 -2.13
N PHE A 77 1.92 -11.89 -3.45
CA PHE A 77 0.86 -11.89 -4.44
C PHE A 77 0.95 -13.20 -5.20
N HIS A 78 -0.12 -13.99 -5.15
CA HIS A 78 -0.21 -15.28 -5.80
C HIS A 78 -1.36 -15.21 -6.82
N ASN A 79 -1.01 -15.23 -8.11
CA ASN A 79 -2.00 -15.35 -9.18
C ASN A 79 -2.33 -16.83 -9.34
N VAL A 80 -3.55 -17.19 -8.99
CA VAL A 80 -4.06 -18.56 -8.98
C VAL A 80 -4.74 -18.82 -10.32
N LYS A 81 -4.72 -20.07 -10.78
CA LYS A 81 -5.55 -20.49 -11.90
C LYS A 81 -7.02 -20.33 -11.49
N PRO A 82 -7.88 -19.71 -12.31
CA PRO A 82 -9.27 -19.44 -11.92
C PRO A 82 -10.02 -20.69 -11.43
N GLU A 83 -9.83 -21.82 -12.10
CA GLU A 83 -10.44 -23.11 -11.75
C GLU A 83 -9.91 -23.74 -10.45
N CYS A 84 -8.83 -23.20 -9.88
CA CYS A 84 -8.19 -23.73 -8.66
C CYS A 84 -8.40 -22.85 -7.42
N LEU A 85 -9.07 -21.69 -7.52
CA LEU A 85 -9.10 -20.71 -6.44
C LEU A 85 -9.65 -21.29 -5.12
N GLU A 86 -10.72 -22.08 -5.17
CA GLU A 86 -11.32 -22.71 -3.99
C GLU A 86 -10.39 -23.76 -3.35
N ALA A 87 -9.79 -24.63 -4.16
CA ALA A 87 -8.83 -25.64 -3.68
C ALA A 87 -7.58 -24.98 -3.07
N TYR A 88 -7.10 -23.90 -3.69
CA TYR A 88 -5.99 -23.10 -3.20
C TYR A 88 -6.31 -22.45 -1.86
N ASN A 89 -7.52 -21.88 -1.71
CA ASN A 89 -7.98 -21.25 -0.47
C ASN A 89 -8.06 -22.27 0.65
N THR A 90 -8.68 -23.43 0.39
CA THR A 90 -8.77 -24.54 1.34
C THR A 90 -7.40 -24.98 1.83
N LEU A 91 -6.45 -25.13 0.92
CA LEU A 91 -5.07 -25.49 1.25
C LEU A 91 -4.37 -24.40 2.10
N CYS A 92 -4.62 -23.11 1.81
CA CYS A 92 -4.08 -22.01 2.61
C CYS A 92 -4.70 -21.92 4.01
N ASP A 93 -6.02 -22.08 4.13
CA ASP A 93 -6.74 -22.05 5.41
C ASP A 93 -6.30 -23.18 6.36
N GLN A 94 -5.80 -24.30 5.83
CA GLN A 94 -5.26 -25.39 6.63
C GLN A 94 -3.82 -25.14 7.12
N VAL A 95 -2.98 -24.53 6.28
CA VAL A 95 -1.52 -24.51 6.51
C VAL A 95 -1.00 -23.18 7.04
N LEU A 96 -1.55 -22.04 6.61
CA LEU A 96 -1.04 -20.74 7.06
C LEU A 96 -1.31 -20.50 8.55
N PRO A 97 -2.50 -20.84 9.11
CA PRO A 97 -2.75 -20.70 10.54
C PRO A 97 -1.87 -21.60 11.40
N SER A 98 -1.53 -22.81 10.93
CA SER A 98 -0.66 -23.71 11.70
C SER A 98 0.77 -23.18 11.79
N ILE A 99 1.31 -22.60 10.72
CA ILE A 99 2.61 -21.90 10.75
C ILE A 99 2.55 -20.67 11.66
N HIS A 100 1.45 -19.92 11.61
CA HIS A 100 1.25 -18.73 12.45
C HIS A 100 1.18 -19.06 13.95
N ALA A 101 0.52 -20.16 14.32
CA ALA A 101 0.32 -20.57 15.70
C ALA A 101 1.54 -21.28 16.31
N ASP A 102 2.42 -21.83 15.48
CA ASP A 102 3.60 -22.56 15.95
C ASP A 102 4.70 -21.60 16.40
N SER A 103 4.88 -21.51 17.73
CA SER A 103 5.91 -20.70 18.39
C SER A 103 7.35 -21.01 17.94
N ALA A 104 7.61 -22.15 17.29
CA ALA A 104 8.91 -22.44 16.69
C ALA A 104 9.21 -21.55 15.48
N TYR A 105 8.23 -20.93 14.86
CA TYR A 105 8.42 -19.95 13.78
C TYR A 105 8.23 -18.53 14.33
N PRO A 106 9.29 -17.70 14.39
CA PRO A 106 9.17 -16.29 14.77
C PRO A 106 8.55 -15.46 13.63
N CYS A 107 7.33 -15.80 13.22
CA CYS A 107 6.55 -15.05 12.26
C CYS A 107 5.06 -15.06 12.58
N GLU A 108 4.38 -14.02 12.12
CA GLU A 108 2.97 -13.83 12.33
C GLU A 108 2.28 -13.66 10.97
N LEU A 109 1.20 -14.40 10.74
CA LEU A 109 0.33 -14.10 9.61
C LEU A 109 -0.47 -12.86 9.99
N VAL A 110 -0.22 -11.74 9.31
CA VAL A 110 -0.97 -10.50 9.54
C VAL A 110 -2.34 -10.64 8.89
N GLY A 111 -2.40 -11.13 7.67
CA GLY A 111 -3.67 -11.40 7.03
C GLY A 111 -3.52 -12.07 5.68
N THR A 112 -4.63 -12.63 5.24
CA THR A 112 -4.74 -13.32 3.96
C THR A 112 -6.07 -12.98 3.31
N TRP A 113 -6.04 -12.64 2.02
CA TRP A 113 -7.20 -12.16 1.29
C TRP A 113 -7.22 -12.68 -0.14
N ASN A 114 -8.42 -12.71 -0.73
CA ASN A 114 -8.62 -12.80 -2.17
C ASN A 114 -9.02 -11.45 -2.74
N THR A 115 -8.51 -11.15 -3.92
CA THR A 115 -8.87 -9.94 -4.66
C THR A 115 -10.27 -10.09 -5.24
N TRP A 116 -11.15 -9.14 -4.92
CA TRP A 116 -12.49 -9.07 -5.48
C TRP A 116 -12.57 -8.07 -6.65
N TYR A 117 -12.06 -6.85 -6.45
CA TYR A 117 -11.90 -5.85 -7.51
C TYR A 117 -10.43 -5.49 -7.70
N GLY A 118 -9.97 -5.53 -8.94
CA GLY A 118 -8.56 -5.45 -9.31
C GLY A 118 -8.16 -6.66 -10.16
N GLU A 119 -6.96 -7.18 -9.94
CA GLU A 119 -6.51 -8.45 -10.56
C GLU A 119 -7.23 -9.63 -9.91
N GLN A 120 -8.25 -10.17 -10.57
CA GLN A 120 -9.05 -11.30 -10.08
C GLN A 120 -8.22 -12.59 -10.03
N ASP A 121 -8.73 -13.57 -9.28
CA ASP A 121 -8.03 -14.85 -9.04
C ASP A 121 -6.65 -14.68 -8.36
N GLN A 122 -6.45 -13.55 -7.68
CA GLN A 122 -5.22 -13.25 -6.95
C GLN A 122 -5.44 -13.30 -5.44
N ALA A 123 -4.64 -14.12 -4.77
CA ALA A 123 -4.54 -14.13 -3.31
C ALA A 123 -3.38 -13.24 -2.85
N VAL A 124 -3.60 -12.51 -1.75
CA VAL A 124 -2.61 -11.64 -1.11
C VAL A 124 -2.38 -12.13 0.31
N HIS A 125 -1.12 -12.31 0.69
CA HIS A 125 -0.71 -12.72 2.04
C HIS A 125 0.26 -11.71 2.62
N LEU A 126 0.03 -11.27 3.85
CA LEU A 126 0.94 -10.40 4.57
C LEU A 126 1.47 -11.12 5.81
N TRP A 127 2.79 -11.24 5.91
CA TRP A 127 3.49 -11.84 7.04
C TRP A 127 4.36 -10.80 7.74
N ARG A 128 4.48 -10.92 9.07
CA ARG A 128 5.37 -10.12 9.92
C ARG A 128 6.44 -11.03 10.53
N TYR A 129 7.67 -10.54 10.59
CA TYR A 129 8.83 -11.18 11.20
C TYR A 129 9.43 -10.23 12.24
N ARG A 130 9.17 -10.50 13.52
CA ARG A 130 9.75 -9.74 14.64
C ARG A 130 11.23 -10.11 14.76
N GLY A 131 12.12 -9.12 14.80
CA GLY A 131 13.57 -9.35 14.71
C GLY A 131 14.13 -9.36 13.28
N GLY A 132 13.33 -8.95 12.29
CA GLY A 132 13.82 -8.55 10.98
C GLY A 132 14.34 -9.69 10.09
N TYR A 133 15.43 -9.42 9.35
CA TYR A 133 16.04 -10.39 8.42
C TYR A 133 16.53 -11.69 9.09
N PRO A 134 17.13 -11.68 10.30
CA PRO A 134 17.47 -12.90 11.03
C PRO A 134 16.26 -13.81 11.26
N ALA A 135 15.14 -13.27 11.77
CA ALA A 135 13.92 -14.04 12.03
C ALA A 135 13.34 -14.61 10.72
N LEU A 136 13.28 -13.81 9.66
CA LEU A 136 12.88 -14.30 8.33
C LEU A 136 13.78 -15.46 7.87
N THR A 137 15.09 -15.32 8.01
CA THR A 137 16.06 -16.34 7.57
C THR A 137 15.89 -17.64 8.35
N GLU A 138 15.71 -17.53 9.67
CA GLU A 138 15.45 -18.66 10.55
C GLU A 138 14.17 -19.40 10.14
N VAL A 139 13.05 -18.69 9.98
CA VAL A 139 11.77 -19.26 9.54
C VAL A 139 11.94 -19.96 8.20
N MET A 140 12.55 -19.30 7.22
CA MET A 140 12.75 -19.87 5.89
C MET A 140 13.63 -21.13 5.93
N ASN A 141 14.64 -21.19 6.81
CA ASN A 141 15.48 -22.38 6.97
C ASN A 141 14.74 -23.52 7.67
N LYS A 142 13.95 -23.24 8.70
CA LYS A 142 13.10 -24.25 9.36
C LYS A 142 12.05 -24.81 8.38
N LEU A 143 11.39 -23.95 7.62
CA LEU A 143 10.37 -24.35 6.64
C LEU A 143 10.94 -25.20 5.49
N LYS A 144 12.22 -25.06 5.13
CA LYS A 144 12.87 -25.93 4.11
C LYS A 144 12.92 -27.40 4.53
N ASN A 145 12.91 -27.68 5.83
CA ASN A 145 12.98 -29.04 6.38
C ASN A 145 11.63 -29.55 6.90
N ASN A 146 10.59 -28.71 6.90
CA ASN A 146 9.25 -29.10 7.33
C ASN A 146 8.53 -29.84 6.18
N LYS A 147 8.26 -31.14 6.37
CA LYS A 147 7.63 -32.01 5.36
C LYS A 147 6.24 -31.54 4.94
N ASP A 148 5.42 -31.11 5.88
CA ASP A 148 4.05 -30.65 5.62
C ASP A 148 4.07 -29.35 4.80
N PHE A 149 4.99 -28.45 5.12
CA PHE A 149 5.19 -27.23 4.33
C PHE A 149 5.72 -27.50 2.93
N LEU A 150 6.60 -28.50 2.77
CA LEU A 150 7.11 -28.90 1.45
C LEU A 150 5.99 -29.48 0.57
N GLU A 151 5.12 -30.32 1.12
CA GLU A 151 3.96 -30.84 0.39
C GLU A 151 2.96 -29.72 0.07
N TYR A 152 2.64 -28.86 1.04
CA TYR A 152 1.86 -27.64 0.81
C TYR A 152 2.43 -26.81 -0.36
N ARG A 153 3.74 -26.57 -0.35
CA ARG A 153 4.41 -25.76 -1.39
C ARG A 153 4.28 -26.40 -2.77
N LYS A 154 4.38 -27.74 -2.85
CA LYS A 154 4.26 -28.54 -4.08
C LYS A 154 2.84 -28.52 -4.60
N GLU A 155 1.84 -28.83 -3.77
CA GLU A 155 0.43 -28.84 -4.19
C GLU A 155 -0.04 -27.45 -4.59
N ARG A 156 0.24 -26.42 -3.79
CA ARG A 156 -0.02 -25.02 -4.15
C ARG A 156 0.64 -24.65 -5.48
N GLY A 157 1.83 -25.16 -5.75
CA GLY A 157 2.57 -24.91 -6.99
C GLY A 157 1.80 -25.30 -8.26
N LYS A 158 0.99 -26.35 -8.20
CA LYS A 158 0.18 -26.82 -9.34
C LYS A 158 -0.97 -25.88 -9.69
N MET A 159 -1.41 -25.06 -8.72
CA MET A 159 -2.58 -24.18 -8.81
C MET A 159 -2.23 -22.75 -9.23
N LEU A 160 -0.94 -22.40 -9.36
CA LEU A 160 -0.49 -21.03 -9.57
C LEU A 160 -0.13 -20.74 -11.03
N LEU A 161 -0.51 -19.56 -11.50
CA LEU A 161 -0.03 -18.96 -12.75
C LEU A 161 1.30 -18.23 -12.52
N SER A 162 1.37 -17.41 -11.46
CA SER A 162 2.58 -16.68 -11.09
C SER A 162 2.58 -16.28 -9.62
N ARG A 163 3.75 -15.87 -9.11
CA ARG A 163 3.90 -15.37 -7.74
C ARG A 163 4.91 -14.23 -7.68
N ARG A 164 4.67 -13.29 -6.78
CA ARG A 164 5.58 -12.19 -6.44
C ARG A 164 5.65 -12.01 -4.93
N ASN A 165 6.85 -11.75 -4.41
CA ASN A 165 7.05 -11.38 -3.01
C ASN A 165 7.75 -10.02 -2.95
N GLN A 166 7.42 -9.22 -1.95
CA GLN A 166 8.17 -8.02 -1.60
C GLN A 166 8.42 -8.00 -0.09
N LEU A 167 9.62 -7.57 0.29
CA LEU A 167 9.95 -7.29 1.69
C LEU A 167 9.78 -5.80 1.95
N LEU A 168 9.08 -5.48 3.03
CA LEU A 168 8.63 -4.14 3.35
C LEU A 168 9.04 -3.77 4.77
N LEU A 169 9.20 -2.47 5.00
CA LEU A 169 9.21 -1.86 6.33
C LEU A 169 7.91 -1.10 6.53
N GLU A 170 7.49 -0.95 7.78
CA GLU A 170 6.33 -0.13 8.15
C GLU A 170 6.75 1.33 8.38
N PHE A 171 5.86 2.27 8.04
CA PHE A 171 6.07 3.68 8.36
C PHE A 171 5.92 3.92 9.87
N SER A 172 6.80 4.73 10.45
CA SER A 172 6.78 5.09 11.88
C SER A 172 5.54 5.87 12.32
N PHE A 173 4.90 6.58 11.37
CA PHE A 173 3.69 7.37 11.61
C PHE A 173 2.39 6.59 11.36
N TRP A 174 2.47 5.29 11.02
CA TRP A 174 1.29 4.45 10.82
C TRP A 174 1.03 3.55 12.02
N ASN A 175 -0.24 3.14 12.18
CA ASN A 175 -0.62 2.14 13.16
C ASN A 175 -0.04 0.77 12.78
N GLU A 176 0.26 -0.05 13.78
CA GLU A 176 0.50 -1.47 13.54
C GLU A 176 -0.80 -2.18 13.16
N PRO A 177 -0.73 -3.16 12.24
CA PRO A 177 -1.85 -4.05 11.99
C PRO A 177 -2.18 -4.86 13.25
N VAL A 178 -3.38 -4.67 13.78
CA VAL A 178 -3.95 -5.42 14.90
C VAL A 178 -5.27 -6.07 14.48
N PRO A 179 -5.66 -7.23 15.05
CA PRO A 179 -6.96 -7.85 14.82
C PRO A 179 -8.12 -6.86 14.96
N ARG A 180 -9.20 -7.08 14.20
CA ARG A 180 -10.33 -6.14 14.09
C ARG A 180 -11.63 -6.91 14.03
N ASP A 181 -12.66 -6.40 14.69
CA ASP A 181 -14.00 -6.98 14.62
C ASP A 181 -14.55 -6.92 13.17
N GLY A 182 -14.87 -8.09 12.62
CA GLY A 182 -15.48 -8.25 11.31
C GLY A 182 -17.01 -8.17 11.27
N PRO A 183 -17.62 -8.33 10.07
CA PRO A 183 -16.95 -8.54 8.79
C PRO A 183 -16.38 -7.23 8.21
N ASN A 184 -15.21 -7.30 7.59
CA ASN A 184 -14.56 -6.17 6.90
C ASN A 184 -14.17 -6.55 5.46
N ILE A 185 -14.24 -5.58 4.56
CA ILE A 185 -13.52 -5.60 3.28
C ILE A 185 -12.23 -4.79 3.42
N TYR A 186 -11.22 -5.13 2.65
CA TYR A 186 -9.91 -4.49 2.70
C TYR A 186 -9.60 -3.79 1.39
N GLU A 187 -8.97 -2.61 1.45
CA GLU A 187 -8.41 -1.94 0.28
C GLU A 187 -6.89 -1.91 0.41
N LEU A 188 -6.17 -2.56 -0.51
CA LEU A 188 -4.74 -2.40 -0.67
C LEU A 188 -4.47 -1.38 -1.77
N ARG A 189 -4.00 -0.19 -1.40
CA ARG A 189 -3.55 0.83 -2.35
C ARG A 189 -2.03 0.78 -2.48
N SER A 190 -1.55 0.59 -3.70
CA SER A 190 -0.13 0.49 -4.00
C SER A 190 0.28 1.68 -4.88
N TYR A 191 1.37 2.34 -4.52
CA TYR A 191 1.89 3.53 -5.21
C TYR A 191 3.34 3.30 -5.60
N GLN A 192 3.62 3.33 -6.89
CA GLN A 192 4.98 3.41 -7.42
C GLN A 192 5.37 4.89 -7.42
N LEU A 193 6.26 5.27 -6.51
CA LEU A 193 6.79 6.63 -6.44
C LEU A 193 7.91 6.83 -7.44
N ARG A 194 8.10 8.10 -7.85
CA ARG A 194 9.29 8.51 -8.60
C ARG A 194 10.54 8.23 -7.76
N PRO A 195 11.62 7.71 -8.35
CA PRO A 195 12.87 7.51 -7.63
C PRO A 195 13.33 8.79 -6.92
N GLY A 196 13.71 8.67 -5.65
CA GLY A 196 14.17 9.79 -4.81
C GLY A 196 13.09 10.59 -4.09
N THR A 197 11.79 10.38 -4.36
CA THR A 197 10.71 11.19 -3.75
C THR A 197 10.07 10.56 -2.50
N MET A 198 10.51 9.37 -2.09
CA MET A 198 9.89 8.62 -0.98
C MET A 198 9.86 9.39 0.35
N ILE A 199 10.93 10.13 0.68
CA ILE A 199 10.98 10.94 1.91
C ILE A 199 10.02 12.13 1.82
N GLU A 200 10.03 12.84 0.69
CA GLU A 200 9.13 13.96 0.46
C GLU A 200 7.67 13.51 0.57
N TRP A 201 7.33 12.44 -0.12
CA TRP A 201 6.00 11.84 -0.08
C TRP A 201 5.63 11.39 1.34
N GLY A 202 6.55 10.73 2.05
CA GLY A 202 6.37 10.29 3.43
C GLY A 202 6.12 11.45 4.41
N ASN A 203 6.80 12.58 4.25
CA ASN A 203 6.61 13.77 5.09
C ASN A 203 5.22 14.40 4.94
N TYR A 204 4.65 14.36 3.73
CA TYR A 204 3.25 14.77 3.53
C TYR A 204 2.29 13.77 4.18
N TRP A 205 2.53 12.46 4.02
CA TRP A 205 1.67 11.43 4.58
C TRP A 205 1.71 11.30 6.10
N ALA A 206 2.85 11.61 6.73
CA ALA A 206 2.97 11.68 8.19
C ALA A 206 1.97 12.66 8.82
N ARG A 207 1.65 13.75 8.11
CA ARG A 207 0.58 14.68 8.50
C ARG A 207 -0.80 14.17 8.09
N ALA A 208 -0.90 13.68 6.85
CA ALA A 208 -2.16 13.29 6.24
C ALA A 208 -2.88 12.13 6.93
N ILE A 209 -2.11 11.20 7.51
CA ILE A 209 -2.68 10.02 8.14
C ILE A 209 -3.57 10.37 9.34
N SER A 210 -3.28 11.47 10.03
CA SER A 210 -4.09 11.96 11.16
C SER A 210 -5.53 12.27 10.75
N TYR A 211 -5.75 12.75 9.53
CA TYR A 211 -7.09 13.00 8.99
C TYR A 211 -7.87 11.71 8.71
N ARG A 212 -7.17 10.57 8.61
CA ARG A 212 -7.69 9.27 8.19
C ARG A 212 -7.57 8.17 9.26
N GLN A 213 -7.35 8.56 10.50
CA GLN A 213 -7.30 7.63 11.64
C GLN A 213 -8.59 7.66 12.47
N HIS A 214 -9.41 8.70 12.36
CA HIS A 214 -10.62 8.88 13.16
C HIS A 214 -11.65 7.77 12.96
N ASN A 215 -11.81 7.24 11.74
CA ASN A 215 -12.77 6.15 11.47
C ASN A 215 -12.15 4.76 11.65
N ARG A 216 -10.97 4.68 12.29
CA ARG A 216 -10.16 3.47 12.47
C ARG A 216 -9.86 2.75 11.15
N GLU A 217 -10.01 3.35 9.97
CA GLU A 217 -9.88 2.65 8.68
C GLU A 217 -8.43 2.26 8.34
N ALA A 218 -7.45 2.97 8.92
CA ALA A 218 -6.03 2.74 8.70
C ALA A 218 -5.54 1.45 9.37
N VAL A 219 -5.16 0.45 8.57
CA VAL A 219 -4.65 -0.84 9.08
C VAL A 219 -3.13 -0.88 9.12
N GLY A 220 -2.47 -0.46 8.02
CA GLY A 220 -1.01 -0.49 7.92
C GLY A 220 -0.49 0.30 6.74
N GLY A 221 0.71 0.85 6.87
CA GLY A 221 1.40 1.61 5.84
C GLY A 221 2.82 1.11 5.71
N PHE A 222 3.20 0.70 4.50
CA PHE A 222 4.46 -0.01 4.26
C PHE A 222 5.19 0.55 3.04
N PHE A 223 6.50 0.37 3.01
CA PHE A 223 7.32 0.71 1.84
C PHE A 223 8.36 -0.38 1.55
N SER A 224 8.63 -0.59 0.26
CA SER A 224 9.50 -1.65 -0.23
C SER A 224 10.96 -1.47 0.18
N GLN A 225 11.58 -2.55 0.67
CA GLN A 225 13.04 -2.70 0.78
C GLN A 225 13.60 -3.63 -0.30
N ILE A 226 12.92 -4.75 -0.59
CA ILE A 226 13.36 -5.74 -1.59
C ILE A 226 12.17 -6.14 -2.46
N GLY A 227 12.42 -6.33 -3.77
CA GLY A 227 11.40 -6.54 -4.79
C GLY A 227 11.25 -5.27 -5.64
N ASN A 228 10.02 -4.91 -6.04
CA ASN A 228 9.79 -3.65 -6.75
C ASN A 228 10.06 -2.48 -5.79
N LEU A 229 11.04 -1.65 -6.13
CA LEU A 229 11.52 -0.54 -5.30
C LEU A 229 10.69 0.72 -5.51
N TYR A 230 10.81 1.67 -4.58
CA TYR A 230 10.02 2.90 -4.53
C TYR A 230 8.50 2.65 -4.48
N MET A 231 8.11 1.47 -4.00
CA MET A 231 6.71 1.09 -3.81
C MET A 231 6.26 1.40 -2.40
N VAL A 232 5.08 1.99 -2.27
CA VAL A 232 4.36 2.19 -1.02
C VAL A 232 3.05 1.44 -1.06
N HIS A 233 2.68 0.80 0.04
CA HIS A 233 1.43 0.09 0.22
C HIS A 233 0.67 0.64 1.42
N HIS A 234 -0.58 1.06 1.22
CA HIS A 234 -1.52 1.35 2.28
C HIS A 234 -2.58 0.27 2.34
N LEU A 235 -2.78 -0.30 3.52
CA LEU A 235 -3.84 -1.24 3.82
C LEU A 235 -4.91 -0.54 4.64
N TRP A 236 -6.14 -0.57 4.11
CA TRP A 236 -7.33 0.02 4.74
C TRP A 236 -8.37 -1.07 4.98
N ALA A 237 -9.20 -0.90 6.01
CA ALA A 237 -10.34 -1.76 6.31
C ALA A 237 -11.63 -0.94 6.38
N TYR A 238 -12.69 -1.49 5.81
CA TYR A 238 -14.02 -0.91 5.76
C TYR A 238 -15.06 -1.99 6.03
N LYS A 239 -16.23 -1.60 6.55
CA LYS A 239 -17.36 -2.52 6.71
C LYS A 239 -17.84 -3.06 5.36
N ASP A 240 -17.93 -2.18 4.38
CA ASP A 240 -18.48 -2.45 3.04
C ASP A 240 -18.03 -1.36 2.04
N LEU A 241 -18.44 -1.48 0.77
CA LEU A 241 -18.06 -0.53 -0.28
C LEU A 241 -18.69 0.87 -0.09
N GLN A 242 -19.87 0.95 0.54
CA GLN A 242 -20.53 2.23 0.79
C GLN A 242 -19.80 3.02 1.87
N SER A 243 -19.52 2.38 3.01
CA SER A 243 -18.71 2.99 4.09
C SER A 243 -17.31 3.39 3.61
N ARG A 244 -16.72 2.63 2.68
CA ARG A 244 -15.49 3.03 1.98
C ARG A 244 -15.68 4.34 1.20
N GLU A 245 -16.73 4.44 0.38
CA GLU A 245 -17.03 5.65 -0.38
C GLU A 245 -17.26 6.85 0.54
N ASP A 246 -18.11 6.69 1.55
CA ASP A 246 -18.46 7.73 2.52
C ASP A 246 -17.22 8.22 3.27
N THR A 247 -16.38 7.31 3.77
CA THR A 247 -15.12 7.64 4.47
C THR A 247 -14.16 8.42 3.58
N ARG A 248 -14.03 8.01 2.30
CA ARG A 248 -13.16 8.71 1.35
C ARG A 248 -13.68 10.08 0.97
N ASN A 249 -14.99 10.25 0.87
CA ASN A 249 -15.61 11.54 0.59
C ASN A 249 -15.51 12.47 1.81
N ALA A 250 -15.67 11.94 3.02
CA ALA A 250 -15.50 12.69 4.26
C ALA A 250 -14.07 13.23 4.42
N ALA A 251 -13.04 12.49 3.96
CA ALA A 251 -11.65 12.94 3.99
C ALA A 251 -11.44 14.31 3.30
N TRP A 252 -12.20 14.61 2.23
CA TRP A 252 -12.14 15.89 1.53
C TRP A 252 -12.73 17.08 2.30
N GLN A 253 -13.45 16.83 3.40
CA GLN A 253 -13.96 17.87 4.28
C GLN A 253 -12.95 18.31 5.34
N HIS A 254 -11.81 17.59 5.48
CA HIS A 254 -10.74 17.98 6.40
C HIS A 254 -9.83 19.03 5.76
N GLU A 255 -9.60 20.12 6.48
CA GLU A 255 -8.67 21.17 6.08
C GLU A 255 -7.25 20.60 5.91
N GLY A 256 -6.59 20.93 4.80
CA GLY A 256 -5.24 20.48 4.47
C GLY A 256 -5.17 19.12 3.77
N TRP A 257 -6.28 18.38 3.64
CA TRP A 257 -6.29 17.14 2.85
C TRP A 257 -6.04 17.41 1.36
N ASP A 258 -6.64 18.47 0.83
CA ASP A 258 -6.47 18.93 -0.56
C ASP A 258 -5.01 19.31 -0.86
N GLU A 259 -4.33 19.98 0.08
CA GLU A 259 -2.92 20.34 -0.02
C GLU A 259 -2.03 19.08 -0.07
N VAL A 260 -2.28 18.10 0.81
CA VAL A 260 -1.56 16.81 0.78
C VAL A 260 -1.73 16.14 -0.58
N VAL A 261 -2.95 16.08 -1.11
CA VAL A 261 -3.21 15.46 -2.42
C VAL A 261 -2.47 16.21 -3.52
N TYR A 262 -2.50 17.54 -3.50
CA TYR A 262 -1.82 18.40 -4.47
C TYR A 262 -0.31 18.12 -4.53
N TYR A 263 0.35 17.99 -3.39
CA TYR A 263 1.80 17.74 -3.35
C TYR A 263 2.20 16.28 -3.53
N THR A 264 1.37 15.31 -3.14
CA THR A 264 1.74 13.89 -3.20
C THR A 264 1.44 13.23 -4.55
N VAL A 265 0.36 13.62 -5.24
CA VAL A 265 -0.02 13.01 -6.53
C VAL A 265 1.05 13.14 -7.61
N PRO A 266 1.71 14.30 -7.82
CA PRO A 266 2.77 14.44 -8.82
C PRO A 266 3.99 13.53 -8.59
N LEU A 267 4.20 13.09 -7.34
CA LEU A 267 5.32 12.23 -6.96
C LEU A 267 5.08 10.75 -7.31
N ILE A 268 3.86 10.39 -7.72
CA ILE A 268 3.44 9.02 -8.06
C ILE A 268 3.57 8.80 -9.57
N GLN A 269 4.17 7.69 -9.98
CA GLN A 269 4.26 7.23 -11.37
C GLN A 269 3.10 6.30 -11.74
N HIS A 270 2.75 5.39 -10.85
CA HIS A 270 1.67 4.44 -11.03
C HIS A 270 0.97 4.21 -9.71
N MET A 271 -0.36 4.04 -9.74
CA MET A 271 -1.13 3.68 -8.56
C MET A 271 -2.13 2.60 -8.90
N GLU A 272 -2.33 1.69 -7.96
CA GLU A 272 -3.29 0.60 -8.05
C GLU A 272 -4.10 0.57 -6.77
N SER A 273 -5.40 0.28 -6.90
CA SER A 273 -6.30 0.04 -5.77
C SER A 273 -6.93 -1.33 -5.94
N ARG A 274 -6.90 -2.12 -4.88
CA ARG A 274 -7.44 -3.48 -4.86
C ARG A 274 -8.40 -3.66 -3.71
N ILE A 275 -9.64 -4.06 -4.00
CA ILE A 275 -10.59 -4.46 -2.97
C ILE A 275 -10.42 -5.96 -2.74
N MET A 276 -10.24 -6.34 -1.49
CA MET A 276 -9.91 -7.69 -1.08
C MET A 276 -10.88 -8.17 0.00
N ILE A 277 -11.24 -9.45 -0.08
CA ILE A 277 -12.07 -10.15 0.89
C ILE A 277 -11.17 -11.09 1.68
N PRO A 278 -11.13 -10.99 3.02
CA PRO A 278 -10.28 -11.83 3.83
C PRO A 278 -10.74 -13.29 3.80
N LEU A 279 -9.80 -14.25 3.79
CA LEU A 279 -10.17 -15.66 3.98
C LEU A 279 -10.61 -15.91 5.41
N LYS A 280 -11.39 -16.98 5.63
CA LYS A 280 -11.97 -17.33 6.93
C LYS A 280 -10.91 -17.44 8.03
N ALA A 281 -9.71 -17.92 7.72
CA ALA A 281 -8.63 -18.06 8.69
C ALA A 281 -7.70 -16.84 8.78
N SER A 282 -8.05 -15.71 8.14
CA SER A 282 -7.26 -14.47 8.21
C SER A 282 -7.33 -13.85 9.62
N PRO A 283 -6.18 -13.58 10.28
CA PRO A 283 -6.17 -13.01 11.64
C PRO A 283 -6.71 -11.58 11.76
N LEU A 284 -6.85 -10.87 10.63
CA LEU A 284 -7.51 -9.57 10.55
C LEU A 284 -9.02 -9.75 10.27
N GLN A 285 -9.73 -10.52 11.10
CA GLN A 285 -11.20 -10.67 11.08
C GLN A 285 -11.76 -10.85 12.49
#